data_AF-A0A284RK75-F1
#
_entry.id   AF-A0A284RK75-F1
#
_cell.length_a   1.000
_cell.length_b   1.000
_cell.length_c   1.000
_cell.angle_alpha   90.00
_cell.angle_beta   90.00
_cell.angle_gamma   90.00
#
_symmetry.space_group_name_H-M   'P 1'
#
loop_
_entity.id
_entity.type
_entity.pdbx_description
1 polymer ?
#
loop_
_entity_poly.entity_id
_entity_poly.type
_entity_poly.pdbx_seq_one_letter_code
_entity_poly.pdbx_strand_id
1 'polypeptide(L)'
;MSSKPICEYEAKLLLSYWLTRVPTINSSIQLSTSATPALPRVAQILFDEEFKQTTGLAEFPAWTRKSGIKLVTKPDQLIKRQGKAGLLAHNKTIDEMMAWIGDRAGKVQKVKVVSGLLMSFILEPFLPHPSNTEYYVCTNSSREGDSILFTHEGGVDVGDVDAKALKLDIPVPTSAKPNMFPSKEIIVSTLLTHVPAEKKNALVDFLIRLYSVYVDLHFVYLEVSPLICLGASESKSGKPRAFVDKSGPLLATSAFTTASVIYSDVIAACRFAYELTNYGEYSGAPTEGQTYEYAKTLIDLITRGTPHPEGKNLIIGGGIANFTNVVATFKGIIHVLKEYKQQLINSGVKIFVRRGGPNYQEGLKAMRLLGESLRVPIGIFGPETHRDRVSCSQHQCEDTLTKECSYNCLPQVTSDVTSELVAVIAGERLSPSASTICGPTPANSIRPDLPALSLLPTTD
;
A
#
# COMPACT_ATOMS: atom_id res chain seq x y z
N MET A 1 1.80 -11.64 1.23
CA MET A 1 0.61 -10.93 1.73
C MET A 1 1.05 -9.53 2.20
N SER A 2 0.52 -8.42 1.67
CA SER A 2 0.82 -7.00 1.98
C SER A 2 -0.38 -6.26 2.57
N SER A 3 -0.18 -5.57 3.69
CA SER A 3 -1.27 -5.09 4.54
C SER A 3 -2.02 -3.85 3.98
N LYS A 4 -3.34 -3.81 4.16
CA LYS A 4 -4.28 -2.81 3.63
C LYS A 4 -5.01 -2.06 4.74
N PRO A 5 -4.96 -0.72 4.80
CA PRO A 5 -5.66 0.06 5.82
C PRO A 5 -7.19 -0.05 5.74
N ILE A 6 -7.84 -0.12 6.90
CA ILE A 6 -9.29 0.06 7.06
C ILE A 6 -9.62 1.43 7.67
N CYS A 7 -10.84 1.91 7.44
CA CYS A 7 -11.30 3.20 7.94
C CYS A 7 -11.56 3.15 9.46
N GLU A 8 -11.52 4.31 10.11
CA GLU A 8 -11.65 4.42 11.57
C GLU A 8 -13.04 3.97 12.05
N TYR A 9 -14.09 4.29 11.30
CA TYR A 9 -15.46 3.84 11.55
C TYR A 9 -15.55 2.31 11.60
N GLU A 10 -14.98 1.63 10.59
CA GLU A 10 -14.97 0.17 10.49
C GLU A 10 -14.16 -0.46 11.63
N ALA A 11 -12.97 0.07 11.89
CA ALA A 11 -12.11 -0.38 12.98
C ALA A 11 -12.78 -0.22 14.36
N LYS A 12 -13.51 0.88 14.59
CA LYS A 12 -14.29 1.10 15.82
C LYS A 12 -15.51 0.18 15.94
N LEU A 13 -16.17 -0.16 14.83
CA LEU A 13 -17.23 -1.18 14.85
C LEU A 13 -16.67 -2.57 15.19
N LEU A 14 -15.52 -2.95 14.62
CA LEU A 14 -14.83 -4.20 14.97
C LEU A 14 -14.45 -4.23 16.45
N LEU A 15 -13.80 -3.19 16.97
CA LEU A 15 -13.47 -3.10 18.40
C LEU A 15 -14.74 -3.15 19.27
N SER A 16 -15.78 -2.39 18.96
CA SER A 16 -17.06 -2.41 19.67
C SER A 16 -17.72 -3.79 19.73
N TYR A 17 -17.59 -4.59 18.68
CA TYR A 17 -18.15 -5.93 18.63
C TYR A 17 -17.27 -6.96 19.36
N TRP A 18 -15.96 -6.92 19.12
CA TRP A 18 -15.04 -8.01 19.48
C TRP A 18 -14.32 -7.84 20.83
N LEU A 19 -14.15 -6.62 21.37
CA LEU A 19 -13.43 -6.36 22.64
C LEU A 19 -13.92 -7.18 23.85
N THR A 20 -15.19 -7.60 23.86
CA THR A 20 -15.77 -8.41 24.95
C THR A 20 -16.24 -9.80 24.48
N ARG A 21 -15.89 -10.22 23.27
CA ARG A 21 -16.31 -11.51 22.67
C ARG A 21 -15.14 -12.42 22.32
N VAL A 22 -14.00 -11.85 21.92
CA VAL A 22 -12.78 -12.61 21.64
C VAL A 22 -12.28 -13.24 22.95
N PRO A 23 -11.88 -14.53 22.96
CA PRO A 23 -11.27 -15.14 24.14
C PRO A 23 -9.97 -14.42 24.53
N THR A 24 -9.54 -14.62 25.77
CA THR A 24 -8.21 -14.14 26.17
C THR A 24 -7.13 -14.90 25.40
N ILE A 25 -6.13 -14.15 24.92
CA ILE A 25 -4.96 -14.69 24.22
C ILE A 25 -4.27 -15.83 24.98
N ASN A 26 -4.37 -15.80 26.31
CA ASN A 26 -4.02 -16.87 27.21
C ASN A 26 -5.23 -17.14 28.13
N SER A 27 -5.74 -18.37 28.12
CA SER A 27 -6.93 -18.80 28.88
C SER A 27 -6.74 -18.80 30.40
N SER A 28 -5.49 -18.77 30.89
CA SER A 28 -5.18 -18.63 32.33
C SER A 28 -5.32 -17.19 32.84
N ILE A 29 -5.46 -16.19 31.96
CA ILE A 29 -5.58 -14.79 32.37
C ILE A 29 -7.02 -14.47 32.79
N GLN A 30 -7.26 -14.35 34.09
CA GLN A 30 -8.50 -13.78 34.62
C GLN A 30 -8.47 -12.25 34.60
N LEU A 31 -9.58 -11.60 34.24
CA LEU A 31 -9.69 -10.14 34.14
C LEU A 31 -10.67 -9.59 35.16
N SER A 32 -10.42 -8.36 35.63
CA SER A 32 -11.22 -7.73 36.69
C SER A 32 -12.57 -7.21 36.17
N THR A 33 -13.43 -6.70 37.05
CA THR A 33 -14.70 -6.06 36.63
C THR A 33 -14.51 -4.72 35.88
N SER A 34 -13.29 -4.16 35.87
CA SER A 34 -12.91 -3.01 35.02
C SER A 34 -12.72 -3.40 33.55
N ALA A 35 -12.77 -4.70 33.25
CA ALA A 35 -12.62 -5.34 31.95
C ALA A 35 -13.47 -4.80 30.80
N THR A 36 -14.62 -4.20 31.09
CA THR A 36 -15.67 -3.92 30.09
C THR A 36 -15.59 -2.45 29.70
N PRO A 37 -14.86 -2.09 28.62
CA PRO A 37 -14.79 -0.71 28.17
C PRO A 37 -16.17 -0.23 27.74
N ALA A 38 -16.41 1.08 27.84
CA ALA A 38 -17.58 1.66 27.20
C ALA A 38 -17.37 1.62 25.68
N LEU A 39 -18.15 0.79 24.99
CA LEU A 39 -18.01 0.56 23.56
C LEU A 39 -18.08 1.89 22.78
N PRO A 40 -17.16 2.15 21.83
CA PRO A 40 -17.23 3.36 21.00
C PRO A 40 -18.56 3.42 20.24
N ARG A 41 -19.20 4.59 20.31
CA ARG A 41 -20.41 4.90 19.53
C ARG A 41 -20.01 5.76 18.37
N VAL A 42 -20.17 5.22 17.17
CA VAL A 42 -19.81 5.86 15.91
C VAL A 42 -21.04 5.95 15.02
N ALA A 43 -21.07 6.97 14.17
CA ALA A 43 -21.95 7.09 13.02
C ALA A 43 -21.10 7.57 11.84
N GLN A 44 -21.50 7.22 10.62
CA GLN A 44 -20.82 7.62 9.39
C GLN A 44 -21.70 8.62 8.63
N ILE A 45 -21.06 9.60 8.00
CA ILE A 45 -21.67 10.50 7.02
C ILE A 45 -20.90 10.30 5.72
N LEU A 46 -21.62 9.90 4.67
CA LEU A 46 -21.10 9.80 3.31
C LEU A 46 -21.63 10.98 2.50
N PHE A 47 -20.80 11.50 1.60
CA PHE A 47 -21.19 12.47 0.58
C PHE A 47 -21.43 11.74 -0.74
N ASP A 48 -22.62 11.92 -1.29
CA ASP A 48 -23.02 11.43 -2.59
C ASP A 48 -22.63 12.43 -3.68
N GLU A 49 -21.86 11.97 -4.66
CA GLU A 49 -21.40 12.82 -5.77
C GLU A 49 -22.46 13.13 -6.83
N GLU A 50 -23.46 12.27 -6.98
CA GLU A 50 -24.51 12.43 -7.99
C GLU A 50 -25.54 13.45 -7.48
N PHE A 51 -26.02 13.27 -6.26
CA PHE A 51 -27.03 14.13 -5.64
C PHE A 51 -26.44 15.36 -4.92
N LYS A 52 -25.10 15.45 -4.80
CA LYS A 52 -24.34 16.48 -4.08
C LYS A 52 -24.84 16.71 -2.65
N GLN A 53 -25.17 15.62 -1.97
CA GLN A 53 -25.80 15.62 -0.64
C GLN A 53 -25.06 14.68 0.31
N THR A 54 -25.17 14.94 1.62
CA THR A 54 -24.67 14.03 2.67
C THR A 54 -25.79 13.15 3.21
N THR A 55 -25.44 11.98 3.77
CA THR A 55 -26.34 11.13 4.56
C THR A 55 -27.27 11.95 5.47
N GLY A 56 -28.57 11.65 5.43
CA GLY A 56 -29.60 12.43 6.11
C GLY A 56 -29.62 12.21 7.63
N LEU A 57 -29.93 13.28 8.38
CA LEU A 57 -30.04 13.24 9.85
C LEU A 57 -31.05 12.19 10.37
N ALA A 58 -32.03 11.80 9.55
CA ALA A 58 -33.00 10.77 9.87
C ALA A 58 -32.37 9.37 9.99
N GLU A 59 -31.35 9.08 9.17
CA GLU A 59 -30.63 7.80 9.09
C GLU A 59 -29.67 7.61 10.27
N PHE A 60 -29.25 8.70 10.93
CA PHE A 60 -28.30 8.61 12.04
C PHE A 60 -28.91 7.92 13.26
N PRO A 61 -28.12 7.08 13.97
CA PRO A 61 -28.55 6.45 15.22
C PRO A 61 -29.13 7.46 16.22
N ALA A 62 -30.23 7.11 16.88
CA ALA A 62 -30.99 8.02 17.75
C ALA A 62 -30.17 8.67 18.89
N TRP A 63 -29.01 8.12 19.25
CA TRP A 63 -28.11 8.74 20.23
C TRP A 63 -27.52 10.08 19.76
N THR A 64 -27.36 10.29 18.44
CA THR A 64 -26.83 11.54 17.84
C THR A 64 -27.74 12.74 18.07
N ARG A 65 -29.05 12.50 18.23
CA ARG A 65 -30.12 13.49 18.39
C ARG A 65 -30.56 13.69 19.85
N LYS A 66 -29.86 13.10 20.83
CA LYS A 66 -30.20 13.28 22.25
C LYS A 66 -29.90 14.71 22.71
N SER A 67 -30.88 15.35 23.35
CA SER A 67 -30.72 16.70 23.90
C SER A 67 -29.47 16.81 24.80
N GLY A 68 -28.72 17.90 24.65
CA GLY A 68 -27.48 18.16 25.38
C GLY A 68 -26.27 17.31 24.95
N ILE A 69 -26.38 16.44 23.93
CA ILE A 69 -25.20 15.73 23.42
C ILE A 69 -24.26 16.70 22.69
N LYS A 70 -22.97 16.61 23.02
CA LYS A 70 -21.89 17.23 22.28
C LYS A 70 -21.15 16.16 21.48
N LEU A 71 -20.66 16.54 20.31
CA LEU A 71 -20.15 15.62 19.30
C LEU A 71 -18.72 15.97 18.88
N VAL A 72 -18.08 15.03 18.20
CA VAL A 72 -16.81 15.17 17.49
C VAL A 72 -17.04 14.67 16.07
N THR A 73 -16.51 15.37 15.07
CA THR A 73 -16.45 14.88 13.69
C THR A 73 -15.16 15.27 13.00
N LYS A 74 -14.78 14.45 12.03
CA LYS A 74 -13.54 14.53 11.26
C LYS A 74 -13.67 13.64 10.00
N PRO A 75 -12.93 13.91 8.92
CA PRO A 75 -12.93 13.04 7.74
C PRO A 75 -12.38 11.64 8.07
N ASP A 76 -13.04 10.61 7.58
CA ASP A 76 -12.61 9.21 7.72
C ASP A 76 -12.23 8.65 6.34
N GLN A 77 -11.04 9.05 5.91
CA GLN A 77 -10.39 8.70 4.63
C GLN A 77 -8.88 8.50 4.82
N LEU A 78 -8.49 7.87 5.94
CA LEU A 78 -7.08 7.55 6.27
C LEU A 78 -6.13 8.78 6.40
N ILE A 79 -6.69 9.98 6.50
CA ILE A 79 -5.93 11.22 6.68
C ILE A 79 -5.30 11.23 8.09
N LYS A 80 -3.98 11.38 8.20
CA LYS A 80 -3.28 11.51 9.49
C LYS A 80 -3.11 12.96 9.94
N ARG A 81 -2.93 13.15 11.26
CA ARG A 81 -2.72 14.45 11.93
C ARG A 81 -3.82 15.50 11.66
N GLN A 82 -5.07 15.04 11.57
CA GLN A 82 -6.25 15.82 11.17
C GLN A 82 -6.47 17.10 12.00
N GLY A 83 -6.24 17.04 13.33
CA GLY A 83 -6.32 18.22 14.20
C GLY A 83 -5.37 19.34 13.77
N LYS A 84 -4.11 19.01 13.43
CA LYS A 84 -3.11 19.97 12.93
C LYS A 84 -3.38 20.43 11.49
N ALA A 85 -4.31 19.78 10.78
CA ALA A 85 -4.78 20.19 9.46
C ALA A 85 -6.10 21.00 9.49
N GLY A 86 -6.67 21.30 10.66
CA GLY A 86 -7.97 21.97 10.79
C GLY A 86 -9.17 21.09 10.37
N LEU A 87 -8.97 19.77 10.30
CA LEU A 87 -9.96 18.77 9.88
C LEU A 87 -10.61 18.05 11.07
N LEU A 88 -10.67 18.69 12.23
CA LEU A 88 -11.30 18.17 13.44
C LEU A 88 -12.24 19.24 14.01
N ALA A 89 -13.51 18.89 14.17
CA ALA A 89 -14.47 19.67 14.93
C ALA A 89 -14.89 18.88 16.17
N HIS A 90 -14.88 19.51 17.35
CA HIS A 90 -15.23 18.89 18.62
C HIS A 90 -16.07 19.83 19.48
N ASN A 91 -16.78 19.27 20.47
CA ASN A 91 -17.65 19.99 21.42
C ASN A 91 -18.79 20.81 20.76
N LYS A 92 -19.31 20.36 19.62
CA LYS A 92 -20.44 21.00 18.92
C LYS A 92 -21.74 20.21 19.03
N THR A 93 -22.89 20.86 18.79
CA THR A 93 -24.19 20.19 18.58
C THR A 93 -24.24 19.50 17.22
N ILE A 94 -25.30 18.73 16.95
CA ILE A 94 -25.48 18.06 15.66
C ILE A 94 -25.62 19.07 14.51
N ASP A 95 -26.34 20.16 14.69
CA ASP A 95 -26.57 21.18 13.65
C ASP A 95 -25.27 21.92 13.30
N GLU A 96 -24.51 22.30 14.33
CA GLU A 96 -23.17 22.88 14.20
C GLU A 96 -22.19 21.92 13.50
N MET A 97 -22.32 20.60 13.68
CA MET A 97 -21.50 19.61 12.97
C MET A 97 -21.94 19.44 11.51
N MET A 98 -23.24 19.37 11.24
CA MET A 98 -23.73 19.24 9.86
C MET A 98 -23.39 20.48 9.02
N ALA A 99 -23.40 21.68 9.61
CA ALA A 99 -22.88 22.88 8.97
C ALA A 99 -21.37 22.77 8.66
N TRP A 100 -20.55 22.35 9.64
CA TRP A 100 -19.11 22.18 9.45
C TRP A 100 -18.76 21.12 8.39
N ILE A 101 -19.56 20.06 8.29
CA ILE A 101 -19.45 19.03 7.25
C ILE A 101 -19.90 19.61 5.89
N GLY A 102 -21.03 20.31 5.80
CA GLY A 102 -21.51 20.93 4.56
C GLY A 102 -20.51 21.95 3.97
N ASP A 103 -19.75 22.63 4.82
CA ASP A 103 -18.65 23.50 4.40
C ASP A 103 -17.47 22.76 3.73
N ARG A 104 -17.39 21.42 3.81
CA ARG A 104 -16.22 20.61 3.44
C ARG A 104 -16.52 19.41 2.55
N ALA A 105 -17.69 18.80 2.68
CA ALA A 105 -18.11 17.63 1.92
C ALA A 105 -18.11 17.93 0.42
N GLY A 106 -17.58 17.00 -0.38
CA GLY A 106 -17.44 17.17 -1.83
C GLY A 106 -16.44 18.25 -2.28
N LYS A 107 -15.64 18.83 -1.36
CA LYS A 107 -14.61 19.83 -1.71
C LYS A 107 -13.22 19.21 -1.68
N VAL A 108 -12.33 19.71 -2.53
CA VAL A 108 -10.93 19.28 -2.59
C VAL A 108 -10.18 19.78 -1.35
N GLN A 109 -9.62 18.85 -0.58
CA GLN A 109 -8.69 19.12 0.50
C GLN A 109 -7.29 18.69 0.09
N LYS A 110 -6.32 19.60 0.21
CA LYS A 110 -4.89 19.28 0.08
C LYS A 110 -4.31 18.93 1.45
N VAL A 111 -3.60 17.81 1.53
CA VAL A 111 -2.86 17.36 2.73
C VAL A 111 -1.45 16.98 2.29
N LYS A 112 -0.47 17.82 2.67
CA LYS A 112 0.91 17.77 2.16
C LYS A 112 0.93 17.82 0.61
N VAL A 113 1.32 16.72 -0.04
CA VAL A 113 1.43 16.59 -1.50
C VAL A 113 0.19 15.99 -2.15
N VAL A 114 -0.70 15.36 -1.38
CA VAL A 114 -1.91 14.69 -1.88
C VAL A 114 -3.08 15.66 -1.85
N SER A 115 -3.93 15.63 -2.88
CA SER A 115 -5.20 16.36 -2.92
C SER A 115 -6.33 15.39 -3.28
N GLY A 116 -7.49 15.52 -2.64
CA GLY A 116 -8.64 14.66 -2.90
C GLY A 116 -9.92 15.26 -2.31
N LEU A 117 -11.07 14.74 -2.71
CA LEU A 117 -12.37 15.18 -2.20
C LEU A 117 -12.64 14.60 -0.80
N LEU A 118 -13.26 15.40 0.07
CA LEU A 118 -13.73 14.94 1.38
C LEU A 118 -15.13 14.32 1.26
N MET A 119 -15.20 12.98 1.35
CA MET A 119 -16.38 12.17 1.01
C MET A 119 -16.94 11.34 2.17
N SER A 120 -16.13 11.09 3.19
CA SER A 120 -16.51 10.26 4.34
C SER A 120 -16.11 10.98 5.62
N PHE A 121 -17.02 11.06 6.58
CA PHE A 121 -16.81 11.64 7.89
C PHE A 121 -17.32 10.68 8.97
N ILE A 122 -16.59 10.61 10.09
CA ILE A 122 -17.03 9.90 11.28
C ILE A 122 -17.61 10.89 12.29
N LEU A 123 -18.64 10.47 13.03
CA LEU A 123 -19.31 11.26 14.06
C LEU A 123 -19.40 10.46 15.36
N GLU A 124 -18.98 11.08 16.47
CA GLU A 124 -18.82 10.41 17.76
C GLU A 124 -19.25 11.32 18.93
N PRO A 125 -19.68 10.78 20.09
CA PRO A 125 -20.02 11.60 21.25
C PRO A 125 -18.78 12.19 21.93
N PHE A 126 -18.67 13.52 21.97
CA PHE A 126 -17.62 14.21 22.71
C PHE A 126 -17.54 13.71 24.16
N LEU A 127 -16.33 13.40 24.59
CA LEU A 127 -16.01 12.98 25.95
C LEU A 127 -15.16 14.09 26.58
N PRO A 128 -15.72 14.95 27.45
CA PRO A 128 -14.90 15.90 28.21
C PRO A 128 -13.96 15.13 29.14
N HIS A 129 -12.66 15.38 29.05
CA HIS A 129 -11.63 14.74 29.85
C HIS A 129 -10.40 15.67 29.97
N PRO A 130 -9.62 15.59 31.06
CA PRO A 130 -8.36 16.32 31.19
C PRO A 130 -7.22 15.54 30.51
N SER A 131 -6.22 16.24 29.97
CA SER A 131 -5.17 15.61 29.15
C SER A 131 -4.25 14.62 29.90
N ASN A 132 -4.19 14.68 31.23
CA ASN A 132 -3.54 13.64 32.05
C ASN A 132 -4.32 12.30 32.12
N THR A 133 -5.43 12.19 31.38
CA THR A 133 -6.15 10.92 31.15
C THR A 133 -5.92 10.38 29.74
N GLU A 134 -5.17 11.09 28.88
CA GLU A 134 -4.82 10.68 27.52
C GLU A 134 -3.53 9.84 27.53
N TYR A 135 -3.61 8.63 26.98
CA TYR A 135 -2.51 7.69 26.79
C TYR A 135 -2.31 7.42 25.30
N TYR A 136 -1.22 6.75 24.94
CA TYR A 136 -0.97 6.22 23.60
C TYR A 136 -0.82 4.70 23.69
N VAL A 137 -1.40 3.96 22.73
CA VAL A 137 -1.03 2.56 22.49
C VAL A 137 -0.94 2.28 21.00
N CYS A 138 0.11 1.55 20.60
CA CYS A 138 0.22 0.96 19.27
C CYS A 138 0.73 -0.48 19.38
N THR A 139 0.05 -1.41 18.71
CA THR A 139 0.56 -2.76 18.49
C THR A 139 0.99 -2.88 17.03
N ASN A 140 2.18 -3.37 16.75
CA ASN A 140 2.65 -3.65 15.39
C ASN A 140 3.34 -5.02 15.29
N SER A 141 3.20 -5.68 14.13
CA SER A 141 3.84 -6.97 13.87
C SER A 141 5.19 -6.79 13.18
N SER A 142 6.18 -7.54 13.67
CA SER A 142 7.47 -7.76 13.03
C SER A 142 7.60 -9.23 12.60
N ARG A 143 8.76 -9.64 12.10
CA ARG A 143 9.01 -11.05 11.75
C ARG A 143 9.22 -11.91 13.00
N GLU A 144 9.77 -11.32 14.05
CA GLU A 144 10.21 -11.97 15.28
C GLU A 144 9.08 -12.06 16.33
N GLY A 145 8.03 -11.25 16.18
CA GLY A 145 6.88 -11.16 17.06
C GLY A 145 6.12 -9.84 16.93
N ASP A 146 5.19 -9.60 17.83
CA ASP A 146 4.49 -8.31 17.93
C ASP A 146 5.15 -7.42 19.00
N SER A 147 5.12 -6.11 18.81
CA SER A 147 5.50 -5.15 19.85
C SER A 147 4.28 -4.34 20.28
N ILE A 148 4.09 -4.17 21.59
CA ILE A 148 3.17 -3.19 22.17
C ILE A 148 3.98 -1.97 22.62
N LEU A 149 3.68 -0.83 22.02
CA LEU A 149 4.20 0.50 22.34
C LEU A 149 3.17 1.22 23.21
N PHE A 150 3.61 1.86 24.30
CA PHE A 150 2.73 2.61 25.20
C PHE A 150 3.41 3.89 25.71
N THR A 151 2.68 5.01 25.77
CA THR A 151 3.11 6.17 26.58
C THR A 151 1.95 6.81 27.35
N HIS A 152 2.31 7.46 28.46
CA HIS A 152 1.44 8.21 29.34
C HIS A 152 1.25 9.68 28.92
N GLU A 153 1.99 10.12 27.88
CA GLU A 153 1.84 11.42 27.22
C GLU A 153 1.00 11.25 25.94
N GLY A 154 -0.30 10.96 26.07
CA GLY A 154 -1.18 10.80 24.91
C GLY A 154 -1.54 12.11 24.20
N GLY A 155 -2.38 11.99 23.16
CA GLY A 155 -3.06 13.12 22.55
C GLY A 155 -2.41 13.70 21.29
N VAL A 156 -2.88 14.88 20.87
CA VAL A 156 -2.49 15.55 19.61
C VAL A 156 -1.02 15.99 19.60
N ASP A 157 -0.41 16.13 20.79
CA ASP A 157 0.95 16.64 21.00
C ASP A 157 1.93 15.59 21.56
N VAL A 158 1.57 14.29 21.48
CA VAL A 158 2.46 13.16 21.84
C VAL A 158 3.87 13.29 21.23
N GLY A 159 3.97 13.80 20.00
CA GLY A 159 5.23 14.10 19.33
C GLY A 159 5.84 12.89 18.64
N ASP A 160 7.11 12.62 18.92
CA ASP A 160 7.81 11.41 18.48
C ASP A 160 7.50 10.26 19.45
N VAL A 161 6.62 9.35 19.02
CA VAL A 161 6.21 8.19 19.82
C VAL A 161 7.32 7.15 19.92
N ASP A 162 8.14 6.97 18.88
CA ASP A 162 9.13 5.90 18.84
C ASP A 162 10.31 6.18 19.80
N ALA A 163 10.60 7.47 20.04
CA ALA A 163 11.58 7.90 21.04
C ALA A 163 11.05 7.90 22.49
N LYS A 164 9.72 7.96 22.70
CA LYS A 164 9.08 8.13 24.02
C LYS A 164 8.38 6.89 24.56
N ALA A 165 7.90 6.00 23.70
CA ALA A 165 7.04 4.89 24.09
C ALA A 165 7.86 3.79 24.77
N LEU A 166 7.32 3.28 25.88
CA LEU A 166 7.75 2.04 26.48
C LEU A 166 7.32 0.89 25.56
N LYS A 167 8.22 -0.07 25.34
CA LYS A 167 8.04 -1.18 24.40
C LYS A 167 8.02 -2.52 25.13
N LEU A 168 7.06 -3.37 24.77
CA LEU A 168 6.94 -4.74 25.26
C LEU A 168 6.85 -5.67 24.04
N ASP A 169 7.87 -6.51 23.88
CA ASP A 169 7.95 -7.47 22.78
C ASP A 169 7.31 -8.81 23.16
N ILE A 170 6.49 -9.34 22.25
CA ILE A 170 5.75 -10.60 22.37
C ILE A 170 6.20 -11.50 21.21
N PRO A 171 7.21 -12.37 21.43
CA PRO A 171 7.77 -13.19 20.35
C PRO A 171 6.76 -14.20 19.78
N VAL A 172 6.96 -14.60 18.53
CA VAL A 172 6.14 -15.64 17.88
C VAL A 172 6.15 -16.94 18.72
N PRO A 173 4.98 -17.53 19.04
CA PRO A 173 4.90 -18.83 19.70
C PRO A 173 5.62 -19.94 18.94
N THR A 174 6.29 -20.84 19.66
CA THR A 174 7.00 -21.99 19.09
C THR A 174 6.48 -23.29 19.70
N SER A 175 6.74 -24.44 19.07
CA SER A 175 6.36 -25.74 19.63
C SER A 175 6.97 -26.01 21.01
N ALA A 176 8.13 -25.42 21.32
CA ALA A 176 8.77 -25.50 22.64
C ALA A 176 8.25 -24.47 23.64
N LYS A 177 7.68 -23.35 23.17
CA LYS A 177 7.08 -22.28 23.99
C LYS A 177 5.78 -21.81 23.31
N PRO A 178 4.66 -22.54 23.49
CA PRO A 178 3.40 -22.22 22.82
C PRO A 178 2.68 -21.01 23.42
N ASN A 179 3.10 -20.55 24.59
CA ASN A 179 2.54 -19.39 25.28
C ASN A 179 3.66 -18.38 25.56
N MET A 180 3.77 -17.38 24.69
CA MET A 180 4.76 -16.29 24.78
C MET A 180 4.15 -14.99 25.32
N PHE A 181 2.84 -14.95 25.61
CA PHE A 181 2.18 -13.74 26.06
C PHE A 181 2.53 -13.45 27.54
N PRO A 182 2.99 -12.23 27.87
CA PRO A 182 3.47 -11.89 29.22
C PRO A 182 2.36 -11.85 30.27
N SER A 183 2.75 -12.00 31.54
CA SER A 183 1.82 -11.86 32.67
C SER A 183 1.41 -10.40 32.89
N LYS A 184 0.35 -10.18 33.68
CA LYS A 184 -0.12 -8.82 34.00
C LYS A 184 0.95 -7.98 34.69
N GLU A 185 1.74 -8.60 35.54
CA GLU A 185 2.80 -7.98 36.33
C GLU A 185 3.91 -7.46 35.42
N ILE A 186 4.27 -8.23 34.37
CA ILE A 186 5.23 -7.83 33.33
C ILE A 186 4.68 -6.65 32.53
N ILE A 187 3.41 -6.68 32.12
CA ILE A 187 2.75 -5.56 31.42
C ILE A 187 2.74 -4.29 32.30
N VAL A 188 2.40 -4.40 33.59
CA VAL A 188 2.42 -3.28 34.54
C VAL A 188 3.82 -2.69 34.69
N SER A 189 4.82 -3.54 34.91
CA SER A 189 6.20 -3.13 35.21
C SER A 189 6.97 -2.63 33.99
N THR A 190 6.57 -3.05 32.78
CA THR A 190 7.23 -2.65 31.53
C THR A 190 6.55 -1.44 30.88
N LEU A 191 5.22 -1.46 30.72
CA LEU A 191 4.49 -0.43 29.98
C LEU A 191 3.85 0.64 30.87
N LEU A 192 3.43 0.29 32.09
CA LEU A 192 2.63 1.18 32.94
C LEU A 192 3.42 1.78 34.11
N THR A 193 4.73 1.99 33.96
CA THR A 193 5.60 2.55 35.01
C THR A 193 5.10 3.91 35.51
N HIS A 194 4.89 4.85 34.59
CA HIS A 194 4.49 6.24 34.83
C HIS A 194 2.97 6.45 35.01
N VAL A 195 2.18 5.38 35.02
CA VAL A 195 0.71 5.45 35.14
C VAL A 195 0.30 5.51 36.62
N PRO A 196 -0.70 6.33 37.02
CA PRO A 196 -1.24 6.31 38.39
C PRO A 196 -1.77 4.94 38.79
N ALA A 197 -1.48 4.50 40.03
CA ALA A 197 -1.77 3.14 40.50
C ALA A 197 -3.25 2.72 40.33
N GLU A 198 -4.19 3.65 40.55
CA GLU A 198 -5.63 3.41 40.39
C GLU A 198 -6.04 3.04 38.94
N LYS A 199 -5.28 3.48 37.93
CA LYS A 199 -5.59 3.29 36.50
C LYS A 199 -4.94 2.03 35.92
N LYS A 200 -3.87 1.52 36.55
CA LYS A 200 -3.06 0.39 36.04
C LYS A 200 -3.88 -0.86 35.76
N ASN A 201 -4.77 -1.26 36.68
CA ASN A 201 -5.60 -2.47 36.51
C ASN A 201 -6.57 -2.36 35.32
N ALA A 202 -7.20 -1.20 35.12
CA ALA A 202 -8.10 -0.97 34.00
C ALA A 202 -7.34 -0.94 32.66
N LEU A 203 -6.14 -0.34 32.64
CA LEU A 203 -5.30 -0.28 31.45
C LEU A 203 -4.73 -1.66 31.08
N VAL A 204 -4.22 -2.47 32.01
CA VAL A 204 -3.76 -3.83 31.70
C VAL A 204 -4.90 -4.72 31.18
N ASP A 205 -6.07 -4.70 31.84
CA ASP A 205 -7.21 -5.48 31.37
C ASP A 205 -7.72 -5.05 29.98
N PHE A 206 -7.50 -3.78 29.62
CA PHE A 206 -7.78 -3.26 28.28
C PHE A 206 -6.71 -3.64 27.25
N LEU A 207 -5.42 -3.49 27.57
CA LEU A 207 -4.31 -3.86 26.69
C LEU A 207 -4.35 -5.34 26.31
N ILE A 208 -4.65 -6.23 27.27
CA ILE A 208 -4.80 -7.67 27.01
C ILE A 208 -5.97 -7.95 26.07
N ARG A 209 -7.09 -7.21 26.19
CA ARG A 209 -8.23 -7.32 25.28
C ARG A 209 -7.92 -6.79 23.88
N LEU A 210 -7.23 -5.65 23.81
CA LEU A 210 -6.81 -5.05 22.55
C LEU A 210 -5.88 -6.01 21.81
N TYR A 211 -4.94 -6.67 22.51
CA TYR A 211 -4.06 -7.68 21.93
C TYR A 211 -4.78 -9.00 21.56
N SER A 212 -5.74 -9.46 22.37
CA SER A 212 -6.64 -10.56 21.97
C SER A 212 -7.31 -10.28 20.62
N VAL A 213 -7.94 -9.11 20.48
CA VAL A 213 -8.60 -8.70 19.24
C VAL A 213 -7.59 -8.49 18.11
N TYR A 214 -6.39 -7.97 18.40
CA TYR A 214 -5.29 -7.82 17.45
C TYR A 214 -4.97 -9.14 16.73
N VAL A 215 -4.72 -10.19 17.52
CA VAL A 215 -4.36 -11.52 17.02
C VAL A 215 -5.53 -12.23 16.34
N ASP A 216 -6.71 -12.24 16.98
CA ASP A 216 -7.90 -12.98 16.51
C ASP A 216 -8.45 -12.43 15.16
N LEU A 217 -8.37 -11.12 14.95
CA LEU A 217 -8.76 -10.48 13.69
C LEU A 217 -7.60 -10.29 12.70
N HIS A 218 -6.42 -10.86 12.97
CA HIS A 218 -5.23 -10.81 12.13
C HIS A 218 -4.80 -9.37 11.72
N PHE A 219 -4.88 -8.43 12.66
CA PHE A 219 -4.29 -7.11 12.47
C PHE A 219 -2.76 -7.21 12.49
N VAL A 220 -2.06 -6.46 11.62
CA VAL A 220 -0.58 -6.34 11.66
C VAL A 220 -0.08 -4.95 12.09
N TYR A 221 -1.03 -4.06 12.37
CA TYR A 221 -0.84 -2.73 12.94
C TYR A 221 -2.16 -2.33 13.61
N LEU A 222 -2.11 -1.72 14.80
CA LEU A 222 -3.28 -1.22 15.51
C LEU A 222 -2.88 -0.06 16.45
N GLU A 223 -3.19 1.17 16.07
CA GLU A 223 -2.84 2.38 16.83
C GLU A 223 -4.10 3.06 17.40
N VAL A 224 -4.11 3.34 18.71
CA VAL A 224 -5.16 4.13 19.40
C VAL A 224 -4.50 5.35 20.05
N SER A 225 -4.76 6.54 19.51
CA SER A 225 -4.08 7.78 19.93
C SER A 225 -5.00 9.01 19.93
N PRO A 226 -5.60 9.44 21.06
CA PRO A 226 -5.37 8.90 22.40
C PRO A 226 -6.18 7.64 22.74
N LEU A 227 -5.72 6.92 23.75
CA LEU A 227 -6.50 6.01 24.58
C LEU A 227 -6.84 6.75 25.87
N ILE A 228 -8.11 6.93 26.22
CA ILE A 228 -8.49 7.70 27.42
C ILE A 228 -8.71 6.74 28.59
N CYS A 229 -8.05 6.98 29.74
CA CYS A 229 -8.38 6.29 30.99
C CYS A 229 -8.72 7.29 32.10
N LEU A 230 -10.03 7.37 32.40
CA LEU A 230 -10.56 8.09 33.55
C LEU A 230 -10.38 7.23 34.80
N GLY A 231 -9.97 7.84 35.92
CA GLY A 231 -9.89 7.23 37.23
C GLY A 231 -11.24 7.26 37.96
N ALA A 232 -11.23 7.06 39.28
CA ALA A 232 -12.47 7.02 40.05
C ALA A 232 -13.14 8.40 40.20
N SER A 233 -12.34 9.47 40.27
CA SER A 233 -12.80 10.84 40.45
C SER A 233 -13.25 11.52 39.15
N GLU A 234 -12.62 11.23 38.01
CA GLU A 234 -13.04 11.78 36.70
C GLU A 234 -14.19 10.99 36.05
N SER A 235 -14.44 9.76 36.51
CA SER A 235 -15.46 8.86 35.95
C SER A 235 -16.84 9.08 36.57
N LYS A 236 -17.86 9.37 35.74
CA LYS A 236 -19.27 9.45 36.17
C LYS A 236 -19.82 8.17 36.82
N SER A 237 -19.12 7.04 36.72
CA SER A 237 -19.48 5.78 37.40
C SER A 237 -18.66 5.47 38.65
N GLY A 238 -17.83 6.40 39.15
CA GLY A 238 -17.02 6.24 40.37
C GLY A 238 -15.98 5.11 40.28
N LYS A 239 -15.64 4.65 39.07
CA LYS A 239 -14.72 3.53 38.82
C LYS A 239 -13.83 3.83 37.62
N PRO A 240 -12.52 3.50 37.68
CA PRO A 240 -11.61 3.66 36.56
C PRO A 240 -12.08 2.89 35.32
N ARG A 241 -12.01 3.53 34.15
CA ARG A 241 -12.42 2.92 32.86
C ARG A 241 -11.54 3.43 31.72
N ALA A 242 -11.14 2.50 30.85
CA ALA A 242 -10.51 2.80 29.57
C ALA A 242 -11.56 2.99 28.47
N PHE A 243 -11.29 3.93 27.57
CA PHE A 243 -12.10 4.31 26.42
C PHE A 243 -11.16 4.48 25.22
N VAL A 244 -11.44 3.81 24.10
CA VAL A 244 -10.86 4.17 22.80
C VAL A 244 -11.36 5.58 22.46
N ASP A 245 -10.47 6.55 22.22
CA ASP A 245 -10.90 7.91 21.98
C ASP A 245 -11.66 8.06 20.64
N LYS A 246 -12.44 9.14 20.60
CA LYS A 246 -13.43 9.55 19.62
C LYS A 246 -13.01 10.78 18.81
N SER A 247 -11.74 11.18 18.92
CA SER A 247 -11.14 12.28 18.19
C SER A 247 -9.77 11.91 17.60
N GLY A 248 -9.03 11.03 18.27
CA GLY A 248 -7.80 10.40 17.80
C GLY A 248 -7.97 9.42 16.65
N PRO A 249 -7.01 9.32 15.70
CA PRO A 249 -7.07 8.36 14.60
C PRO A 249 -6.91 6.91 15.09
N LEU A 250 -7.72 6.00 14.54
CA LEU A 250 -7.50 4.54 14.60
C LEU A 250 -7.03 4.05 13.23
N LEU A 251 -6.03 3.17 13.19
CA LEU A 251 -5.57 2.49 11.97
C LEU A 251 -5.44 1.00 12.20
N ALA A 252 -5.70 0.21 11.15
CA ALA A 252 -5.54 -1.24 11.16
C ALA A 252 -5.28 -1.79 9.74
N THR A 253 -4.51 -2.88 9.55
CA THR A 253 -4.11 -3.36 8.19
C THR A 253 -4.10 -4.90 7.96
N SER A 254 -4.45 -5.41 6.74
CA SER A 254 -4.56 -6.87 6.36
C SER A 254 -4.24 -7.24 4.87
N ALA A 255 -3.91 -8.51 4.49
CA ALA A 255 -2.76 -8.69 3.56
C ALA A 255 -2.78 -9.56 2.24
N PHE A 256 -2.31 -9.08 1.05
CA PHE A 256 -2.15 -9.81 -0.28
C PHE A 256 -0.93 -9.38 -1.20
N THR A 257 -0.43 -10.11 -2.25
CA THR A 257 0.91 -9.86 -2.93
C THR A 257 1.10 -10.50 -4.35
N THR A 258 2.09 -10.24 -5.26
CA THR A 258 2.99 -9.10 -5.70
C THR A 258 3.95 -9.56 -6.87
N ALA A 259 3.94 -8.95 -8.08
CA ALA A 259 4.97 -9.16 -9.15
C ALA A 259 5.14 -8.06 -10.25
N SER A 260 4.22 -7.09 -10.37
CA SER A 260 4.20 -6.10 -11.48
C SER A 260 5.17 -4.91 -11.33
N VAL A 261 5.86 -4.79 -10.19
CA VAL A 261 6.65 -3.61 -9.79
C VAL A 261 7.73 -3.22 -10.81
N ILE A 262 8.49 -4.20 -11.32
CA ILE A 262 9.65 -3.93 -12.20
C ILE A 262 9.26 -3.13 -13.47
N TYR A 263 8.07 -3.38 -14.04
CA TYR A 263 7.63 -2.61 -15.21
C TYR A 263 7.29 -1.16 -14.85
N SER A 264 6.67 -0.92 -13.70
CA SER A 264 6.40 0.43 -13.21
C SER A 264 7.68 1.18 -12.86
N ASP A 265 8.67 0.50 -12.27
CA ASP A 265 9.99 1.09 -11.96
C ASP A 265 10.72 1.52 -13.24
N VAL A 266 10.70 0.71 -14.31
CA VAL A 266 11.32 1.07 -15.60
C VAL A 266 10.61 2.26 -16.25
N ILE A 267 9.27 2.29 -16.26
CA ILE A 267 8.48 3.43 -16.76
C ILE A 267 8.80 4.71 -15.97
N ALA A 268 8.92 4.61 -14.64
CA ALA A 268 9.28 5.73 -13.78
C ALA A 268 10.74 6.19 -13.99
N ALA A 269 11.69 5.26 -14.15
CA ALA A 269 13.09 5.57 -14.46
C ALA A 269 13.25 6.26 -15.83
N CYS A 270 12.40 5.90 -16.81
CA CYS A 270 12.29 6.60 -18.08
C CYS A 270 11.59 7.97 -17.99
N ARG A 271 11.23 8.43 -16.78
CA ARG A 271 10.53 9.69 -16.46
C ARG A 271 9.04 9.76 -16.85
N PHE A 272 8.44 8.66 -17.31
CA PHE A 272 7.02 8.60 -17.70
C PHE A 272 6.07 8.18 -16.56
N ALA A 273 6.49 8.33 -15.29
CA ALA A 273 5.66 7.98 -14.12
C ALA A 273 4.29 8.68 -14.10
N TYR A 274 4.19 9.87 -14.69
CA TYR A 274 2.94 10.66 -14.75
C TYR A 274 1.95 10.15 -15.81
N GLU A 275 2.38 9.29 -16.74
CA GLU A 275 1.53 8.65 -17.77
C GLU A 275 1.12 7.21 -17.40
N LEU A 276 1.64 6.67 -16.29
CA LEU A 276 1.32 5.33 -15.83
C LEU A 276 -0.13 5.27 -15.32
N THR A 277 -1.02 4.72 -16.14
CA THR A 277 -2.47 4.68 -15.90
C THR A 277 -2.91 3.65 -14.86
N ASN A 278 -2.16 2.55 -14.69
CA ASN A 278 -2.48 1.50 -13.72
C ASN A 278 -1.25 0.74 -13.21
N TYR A 279 -1.41 0.10 -12.06
CA TYR A 279 -0.53 -0.94 -11.54
C TYR A 279 -1.37 -2.18 -11.21
N GLY A 280 -0.94 -3.35 -11.64
CA GLY A 280 -1.64 -4.60 -11.36
C GLY A 280 -0.96 -5.81 -12.02
N GLU A 281 -1.33 -7.00 -11.55
CA GLU A 281 -0.77 -8.26 -12.05
C GLU A 281 -1.84 -9.34 -12.21
N TYR A 282 -1.45 -10.40 -12.93
CA TYR A 282 -2.03 -11.73 -12.80
C TYR A 282 -0.91 -12.76 -12.61
N SER A 283 -1.04 -13.62 -11.61
CA SER A 283 -0.03 -14.62 -11.23
C SER A 283 -0.72 -15.86 -10.63
N GLY A 284 0.04 -16.91 -10.30
CA GLY A 284 -0.54 -18.14 -9.74
C GLY A 284 -1.20 -19.10 -10.75
N ALA A 285 -0.85 -19.01 -12.04
CA ALA A 285 -1.42 -19.84 -13.12
C ALA A 285 -2.96 -19.75 -13.25
N PRO A 286 -3.52 -18.55 -13.51
CA PRO A 286 -4.96 -18.38 -13.72
C PRO A 286 -5.44 -19.11 -14.97
N THR A 287 -6.73 -19.42 -14.99
CA THR A 287 -7.39 -20.06 -16.13
C THR A 287 -7.58 -19.09 -17.31
N GLU A 288 -7.93 -19.64 -18.47
CA GLU A 288 -8.28 -18.86 -19.67
C GLU A 288 -9.41 -17.85 -19.37
N GLY A 289 -10.48 -18.28 -18.70
CA GLY A 289 -11.61 -17.43 -18.33
C GLY A 289 -11.25 -16.35 -17.30
N GLN A 290 -10.44 -16.67 -16.29
CA GLN A 290 -9.93 -15.66 -15.34
C GLN A 290 -9.06 -14.61 -16.05
N THR A 291 -8.24 -15.03 -17.02
CA THR A 291 -7.40 -14.11 -17.79
C THR A 291 -8.23 -13.27 -18.76
N TYR A 292 -9.31 -13.83 -19.33
CA TYR A 292 -10.28 -13.09 -20.14
C TYR A 292 -10.93 -11.94 -19.35
N GLU A 293 -11.55 -12.21 -18.19
CA GLU A 293 -12.22 -11.15 -17.41
C GLU A 293 -11.24 -10.05 -16.92
N TYR A 294 -10.02 -10.44 -16.55
CA TYR A 294 -8.96 -9.50 -16.18
C TYR A 294 -8.55 -8.61 -17.37
N ALA A 295 -8.26 -9.22 -18.53
CA ALA A 295 -7.88 -8.49 -19.74
C ALA A 295 -9.02 -7.60 -20.26
N LYS A 296 -10.27 -8.06 -20.17
CA LYS A 296 -11.48 -7.32 -20.52
C LYS A 296 -11.60 -6.03 -19.73
N THR A 297 -11.41 -6.11 -18.42
CA THR A 297 -11.44 -4.93 -17.54
C THR A 297 -10.39 -3.89 -17.95
N LEU A 298 -9.15 -4.32 -18.23
CA LEU A 298 -8.07 -3.40 -18.63
C LEU A 298 -8.27 -2.81 -20.04
N ILE A 299 -8.72 -3.62 -21.00
CA ILE A 299 -8.93 -3.20 -22.39
C ILE A 299 -10.17 -2.30 -22.51
N ASP A 300 -11.20 -2.53 -21.70
CA ASP A 300 -12.32 -1.60 -21.55
C ASP A 300 -11.84 -0.25 -21.00
N LEU A 301 -11.08 -0.24 -19.89
CA LEU A 301 -10.56 1.00 -19.30
C LEU A 301 -9.66 1.80 -20.25
N ILE A 302 -8.71 1.16 -20.96
CA ILE A 302 -7.81 1.88 -21.88
C ILE A 302 -8.54 2.45 -23.10
N THR A 303 -9.70 1.90 -23.48
CA THR A 303 -10.49 2.36 -24.64
C THR A 303 -11.64 3.30 -24.30
N ARG A 304 -11.84 3.65 -23.02
CA ARG A 304 -12.79 4.70 -22.59
C ARG A 304 -12.28 6.12 -22.92
N GLY A 305 -13.25 7.03 -23.06
CA GLY A 305 -13.04 8.48 -23.19
C GLY A 305 -12.55 8.93 -24.56
N THR A 306 -12.14 10.19 -24.66
CA THR A 306 -11.53 10.73 -25.88
C THR A 306 -10.17 10.05 -26.14
N PRO A 307 -9.87 9.64 -27.39
CA PRO A 307 -8.54 9.14 -27.75
C PRO A 307 -7.43 10.13 -27.41
N HIS A 308 -6.28 9.62 -26.98
CA HIS A 308 -5.10 10.45 -26.72
C HIS A 308 -4.41 10.80 -28.06
N PRO A 309 -3.95 12.05 -28.30
CA PRO A 309 -3.41 12.46 -29.60
C PRO A 309 -2.25 11.60 -30.12
N GLU A 310 -1.40 11.08 -29.22
CA GLU A 310 -0.23 10.26 -29.55
C GLU A 310 -0.51 8.74 -29.56
N GLY A 311 -1.77 8.38 -29.30
CA GLY A 311 -2.20 7.02 -29.00
C GLY A 311 -1.98 6.64 -27.53
N LYS A 312 -2.16 5.35 -27.22
CA LYS A 312 -1.96 4.77 -25.87
C LYS A 312 -1.17 3.47 -25.98
N ASN A 313 -0.42 3.10 -24.94
CA ASN A 313 0.43 1.90 -24.96
C ASN A 313 -0.11 0.82 -24.00
N LEU A 314 -0.21 -0.42 -24.47
CA LEU A 314 -0.61 -1.58 -23.67
C LEU A 314 0.55 -2.57 -23.56
N ILE A 315 1.15 -2.67 -22.38
CA ILE A 315 2.27 -3.57 -22.11
C ILE A 315 1.75 -4.88 -21.48
N ILE A 316 1.84 -5.98 -22.24
CA ILE A 316 1.49 -7.34 -21.82
C ILE A 316 2.78 -8.07 -21.45
N GLY A 317 3.34 -7.70 -20.30
CA GLY A 317 4.66 -8.09 -19.84
C GLY A 317 4.72 -9.33 -18.94
N GLY A 318 5.94 -9.74 -18.59
CA GLY A 318 6.19 -10.76 -17.58
C GLY A 318 7.62 -11.28 -17.52
N GLY A 319 7.98 -11.80 -16.34
CA GLY A 319 9.10 -12.71 -16.20
C GLY A 319 8.88 -14.03 -16.94
N ILE A 320 9.90 -14.91 -16.89
CA ILE A 320 9.74 -16.30 -17.31
C ILE A 320 8.93 -17.00 -16.21
N ALA A 321 7.75 -17.50 -16.54
CA ALA A 321 6.89 -18.15 -15.56
C ALA A 321 7.36 -19.59 -15.27
N ASN A 322 7.28 -20.02 -14.01
CA ASN A 322 7.69 -21.37 -13.61
C ASN A 322 6.64 -22.44 -13.96
N PHE A 323 5.35 -22.15 -13.70
CA PHE A 323 4.25 -23.12 -13.80
C PHE A 323 2.98 -22.58 -14.50
N THR A 324 2.94 -21.29 -14.87
CA THR A 324 1.80 -20.73 -15.62
C THR A 324 1.83 -21.18 -17.06
N ASN A 325 0.77 -21.85 -17.52
CA ASN A 325 0.57 -22.21 -18.93
C ASN A 325 0.30 -20.95 -19.76
N VAL A 326 1.31 -20.48 -20.50
CA VAL A 326 1.23 -19.22 -21.24
C VAL A 326 0.14 -19.29 -22.31
N VAL A 327 -0.04 -20.42 -23.00
CA VAL A 327 -1.11 -20.60 -24.01
C VAL A 327 -2.50 -20.35 -23.42
N ALA A 328 -2.81 -20.93 -22.26
CA ALA A 328 -4.13 -20.78 -21.62
C ALA A 328 -4.39 -19.30 -21.27
N THR A 329 -3.41 -18.61 -20.69
CA THR A 329 -3.55 -17.17 -20.38
C THR A 329 -3.66 -16.32 -21.66
N PHE A 330 -2.85 -16.61 -22.69
CA PHE A 330 -2.83 -15.85 -23.92
C PHE A 330 -4.10 -16.05 -24.76
N LYS A 331 -4.76 -17.21 -24.71
CA LYS A 331 -6.08 -17.41 -25.35
C LYS A 331 -7.12 -16.42 -24.81
N GLY A 332 -7.20 -16.26 -23.48
CA GLY A 332 -8.10 -15.30 -22.84
C GLY A 332 -7.83 -13.86 -23.28
N ILE A 333 -6.56 -13.45 -23.32
CA ILE A 333 -6.13 -12.13 -23.82
C ILE A 333 -6.49 -11.95 -25.30
N ILE A 334 -6.16 -12.93 -26.15
CA ILE A 334 -6.44 -12.92 -27.60
C ILE A 334 -7.94 -12.82 -27.88
N HIS A 335 -8.79 -13.44 -27.05
CA HIS A 335 -10.23 -13.35 -27.17
C HIS A 335 -10.73 -11.91 -26.96
N VAL A 336 -10.34 -11.26 -25.85
CA VAL A 336 -10.70 -9.86 -25.58
C VAL A 336 -10.15 -8.91 -26.66
N LEU A 337 -8.90 -9.08 -27.09
CA LEU A 337 -8.31 -8.24 -28.14
C LEU A 337 -9.12 -8.31 -29.45
N LYS A 338 -9.68 -9.48 -29.79
CA LYS A 338 -10.58 -9.62 -30.95
C LYS A 338 -11.92 -8.90 -30.74
N GLU A 339 -12.53 -9.04 -29.57
CA GLU A 339 -13.80 -8.37 -29.22
C GLU A 339 -13.68 -6.84 -29.27
N TYR A 340 -12.60 -6.29 -28.70
CA TYR A 340 -12.37 -4.84 -28.57
C TYR A 340 -11.58 -4.23 -29.75
N LYS A 341 -11.44 -4.97 -30.87
CA LYS A 341 -10.63 -4.57 -32.03
C LYS A 341 -10.89 -3.14 -32.49
N GLN A 342 -12.16 -2.75 -32.66
CA GLN A 342 -12.49 -1.43 -33.21
C GLN A 342 -12.20 -0.31 -32.20
N GLN A 343 -12.45 -0.57 -30.92
CA GLN A 343 -12.19 0.35 -29.82
C GLN A 343 -10.68 0.60 -29.65
N LEU A 344 -9.86 -0.45 -29.78
CA LEU A 344 -8.39 -0.37 -29.76
C LEU A 344 -7.84 0.46 -30.93
N ILE A 345 -8.37 0.26 -32.15
CA ILE A 345 -8.01 1.05 -33.34
C ILE A 345 -8.40 2.51 -33.14
N ASN A 346 -9.64 2.79 -32.75
CA ASN A 346 -10.16 4.14 -32.55
C ASN A 346 -9.40 4.90 -31.44
N SER A 347 -8.89 4.19 -30.44
CA SER A 347 -8.11 4.74 -29.33
C SER A 347 -6.61 4.89 -29.62
N GLY A 348 -6.15 4.52 -30.82
CA GLY A 348 -4.75 4.59 -31.22
C GLY A 348 -3.83 3.68 -30.39
N VAL A 349 -4.32 2.52 -29.94
CA VAL A 349 -3.55 1.65 -29.04
C VAL A 349 -2.40 0.95 -29.78
N LYS A 350 -1.23 0.89 -29.14
CA LYS A 350 -0.07 0.09 -29.55
C LYS A 350 0.19 -0.97 -28.46
N ILE A 351 0.38 -2.22 -28.84
CA ILE A 351 0.50 -3.35 -27.90
C ILE A 351 1.94 -3.88 -27.92
N PHE A 352 2.51 -4.12 -26.75
CA PHE A 352 3.86 -4.67 -26.59
C PHE A 352 3.82 -5.89 -25.68
N VAL A 353 4.25 -7.05 -26.17
CA VAL A 353 4.07 -8.35 -25.52
C VAL A 353 5.43 -8.97 -25.22
N ARG A 354 5.70 -9.32 -23.96
CA ARG A 354 6.93 -10.03 -23.56
C ARG A 354 6.63 -11.12 -22.56
N ARG A 355 6.84 -12.39 -22.93
CA ARG A 355 6.57 -13.52 -22.02
C ARG A 355 7.46 -14.74 -22.27
N GLY A 356 7.76 -15.47 -21.19
CA GLY A 356 8.33 -16.81 -21.21
C GLY A 356 7.66 -17.71 -20.17
N GLY A 357 7.95 -19.01 -20.19
CA GLY A 357 7.40 -20.03 -19.29
C GLY A 357 6.73 -21.19 -20.03
N PRO A 358 6.03 -22.11 -19.35
CA PRO A 358 5.38 -23.27 -19.98
C PRO A 358 4.55 -22.89 -21.22
N ASN A 359 4.85 -23.54 -22.34
CA ASN A 359 4.19 -23.39 -23.65
C ASN A 359 4.26 -21.97 -24.27
N TYR A 360 5.21 -21.12 -23.85
CA TYR A 360 5.26 -19.72 -24.32
C TYR A 360 5.39 -19.58 -25.84
N GLN A 361 6.10 -20.50 -26.51
CA GLN A 361 6.32 -20.45 -27.96
C GLN A 361 4.99 -20.47 -28.73
N GLU A 362 4.07 -21.33 -28.33
CA GLU A 362 2.72 -21.43 -28.91
C GLU A 362 1.88 -20.19 -28.60
N GLY A 363 1.96 -19.68 -27.36
CA GLY A 363 1.27 -18.44 -26.96
C GLY A 363 1.74 -17.22 -27.77
N LEU A 364 3.06 -17.02 -27.90
CA LEU A 364 3.62 -15.95 -28.72
C LEU A 364 3.30 -16.13 -30.21
N LYS A 365 3.30 -17.38 -30.73
CA LYS A 365 2.87 -17.67 -32.11
C LYS A 365 1.41 -17.29 -32.35
N ALA A 366 0.50 -17.63 -31.43
CA ALA A 366 -0.91 -17.25 -31.52
C ALA A 366 -1.10 -15.73 -31.47
N MET A 367 -0.30 -15.02 -30.68
CA MET A 367 -0.31 -13.55 -30.61
C MET A 367 0.24 -12.90 -31.90
N ARG A 368 1.24 -13.51 -32.56
CA ARG A 368 1.76 -13.03 -33.86
C ARG A 368 0.70 -13.13 -34.97
N LEU A 369 0.03 -14.29 -35.06
CA LEU A 369 -1.09 -14.51 -35.98
C LEU A 369 -2.29 -13.58 -35.69
N LEU A 370 -2.49 -13.18 -34.42
CA LEU A 370 -3.47 -12.15 -34.10
C LEU A 370 -3.06 -10.79 -34.70
N GLY A 371 -1.80 -10.38 -34.59
CA GLY A 371 -1.31 -9.10 -35.12
C GLY A 371 -1.60 -8.88 -36.61
N GLU A 372 -1.44 -9.94 -37.42
CA GLU A 372 -1.76 -9.93 -38.86
C GLU A 372 -3.23 -9.59 -39.17
N SER A 373 -4.15 -9.98 -38.29
CA SER A 373 -5.61 -9.82 -38.49
C SER A 373 -6.24 -8.70 -37.66
N LEU A 374 -5.60 -8.27 -36.57
CA LEU A 374 -6.16 -7.32 -35.62
C LEU A 374 -6.12 -5.87 -36.15
N ARG A 375 -5.17 -5.51 -37.03
CA ARG A 375 -4.91 -4.13 -37.50
C ARG A 375 -4.58 -3.13 -36.37
N VAL A 376 -4.14 -3.63 -35.22
CA VAL A 376 -3.58 -2.86 -34.11
C VAL A 376 -2.08 -3.20 -34.08
N PRO A 377 -1.15 -2.23 -33.97
CA PRO A 377 0.28 -2.52 -33.90
C PRO A 377 0.62 -3.42 -32.70
N ILE A 378 1.30 -4.55 -32.93
CA ILE A 378 1.75 -5.46 -31.86
C ILE A 378 3.26 -5.78 -32.01
N GLY A 379 4.08 -5.40 -31.04
CA GLY A 379 5.45 -5.90 -30.88
C GLY A 379 5.49 -7.15 -29.98
N ILE A 380 6.14 -8.25 -30.41
CA ILE A 380 6.05 -9.55 -29.71
C ILE A 380 7.43 -10.18 -29.49
N PHE A 381 7.81 -10.24 -28.23
CA PHE A 381 9.14 -10.58 -27.74
C PHE A 381 9.11 -11.82 -26.83
N GLY A 382 10.10 -12.70 -26.94
CA GLY A 382 10.26 -13.87 -26.08
C GLY A 382 11.23 -13.65 -24.92
N PRO A 383 11.64 -14.73 -24.23
CA PRO A 383 12.57 -14.67 -23.12
C PRO A 383 13.98 -14.17 -23.53
N GLU A 384 14.36 -14.34 -24.79
CA GLU A 384 15.62 -13.85 -25.38
C GLU A 384 15.71 -12.31 -25.38
N THR A 385 14.57 -11.62 -25.38
CA THR A 385 14.54 -10.16 -25.21
C THR A 385 14.58 -9.81 -23.72
N HIS A 386 15.55 -8.98 -23.31
CA HIS A 386 15.63 -8.49 -21.93
C HIS A 386 14.33 -7.77 -21.53
N ARG A 387 13.89 -7.94 -20.28
CA ARG A 387 12.54 -7.55 -19.83
C ARG A 387 12.23 -6.07 -20.08
N ASP A 388 13.25 -5.23 -19.91
CA ASP A 388 13.12 -3.77 -19.87
C ASP A 388 13.20 -3.14 -21.27
N ARG A 389 13.79 -3.83 -22.26
CA ARG A 389 13.87 -3.37 -23.66
C ARG A 389 12.49 -3.11 -24.29
N VAL A 390 11.44 -3.73 -23.75
CA VAL A 390 10.05 -3.61 -24.22
C VAL A 390 9.34 -2.36 -23.64
N SER A 391 9.91 -1.71 -22.62
CA SER A 391 9.38 -0.46 -22.07
C SER A 391 10.04 0.79 -22.65
N CYS A 392 11.28 0.69 -23.16
CA CYS A 392 12.04 1.84 -23.70
C CYS A 392 11.88 2.06 -25.21
N SER A 393 11.29 1.12 -25.95
CA SER A 393 11.35 1.06 -27.42
C SER A 393 10.47 2.08 -28.17
N GLN A 394 10.27 3.29 -27.64
CA GLN A 394 9.20 4.18 -28.13
C GLN A 394 9.47 5.69 -28.16
N HIS A 395 10.62 6.19 -27.70
CA HIS A 395 10.93 7.63 -27.78
C HIS A 395 12.20 7.88 -28.61
N GLN A 396 12.04 8.60 -29.72
CA GLN A 396 13.16 9.05 -30.55
C GLN A 396 14.08 9.97 -29.74
N CYS A 397 15.29 9.51 -29.44
CA CYS A 397 16.39 10.38 -29.05
C CYS A 397 17.06 10.91 -30.32
N GLU A 398 16.35 11.76 -31.06
CA GLU A 398 16.95 12.58 -32.11
C GLU A 398 17.53 13.85 -31.49
N ASP A 399 18.77 13.75 -31.01
CA ASP A 399 19.63 14.92 -30.87
C ASP A 399 21.07 14.52 -31.22
N THR A 400 21.57 15.12 -32.31
CA THR A 400 22.92 14.83 -32.83
C THR A 400 23.93 15.75 -32.14
N LEU A 401 25.14 15.24 -31.88
CA LEU A 401 26.34 16.00 -31.48
C LEU A 401 26.33 16.63 -30.06
N THR A 402 26.66 15.84 -29.03
CA THR A 402 27.79 16.18 -28.14
C THR A 402 28.28 14.96 -27.34
N LYS A 403 29.55 15.00 -26.92
CA LYS A 403 30.19 13.94 -26.13
C LYS A 403 29.88 14.10 -24.63
N GLU A 404 30.09 13.00 -23.89
CA GLU A 404 30.10 12.90 -22.42
C GLU A 404 28.74 12.97 -21.70
N CYS A 405 28.10 11.80 -21.54
CA CYS A 405 27.11 11.58 -20.49
C CYS A 405 27.81 11.03 -19.23
N SER A 406 28.28 11.95 -18.38
CA SER A 406 29.03 11.63 -17.16
C SER A 406 28.10 11.44 -15.96
N TYR A 407 27.71 10.19 -15.64
CA TYR A 407 27.03 9.87 -14.38
C TYR A 407 27.56 8.60 -13.71
N ASN A 408 28.51 8.80 -12.80
CA ASN A 408 28.76 7.88 -11.70
C ASN A 408 27.58 7.96 -10.71
N CYS A 409 26.71 6.94 -10.67
CA CYS A 409 25.95 6.54 -9.46
C CYS A 409 25.02 5.32 -9.70
N LEU A 410 25.55 4.18 -10.15
CA LEU A 410 24.97 2.83 -9.99
C LEU A 410 26.10 1.80 -10.15
N PRO A 411 26.11 0.66 -9.40
CA PRO A 411 27.17 -0.33 -9.51
C PRO A 411 27.07 -1.09 -10.84
N GLN A 412 28.20 -1.13 -11.57
CA GLN A 412 28.49 -1.85 -12.81
C GLN A 412 27.41 -2.83 -13.32
N VAL A 413 26.47 -2.32 -14.11
CA VAL A 413 25.86 -3.11 -15.20
C VAL A 413 26.77 -2.95 -16.41
N THR A 414 27.13 -4.05 -17.06
CA THR A 414 28.28 -4.12 -17.98
C THR A 414 28.14 -3.23 -19.22
N SER A 415 29.28 -2.69 -19.66
CA SER A 415 29.42 -1.62 -20.66
C SER A 415 29.03 -1.98 -22.11
N ASP A 416 28.67 -3.23 -22.39
CA ASP A 416 28.35 -3.69 -23.74
C ASP A 416 26.85 -3.56 -24.09
N VAL A 417 26.00 -3.23 -23.11
CA VAL A 417 24.52 -3.26 -23.28
C VAL A 417 23.96 -2.00 -23.95
N THR A 418 24.71 -0.89 -23.98
CA THR A 418 24.26 0.42 -24.47
C THR A 418 24.49 0.66 -25.96
N SER A 419 25.53 0.09 -26.56
CA SER A 419 25.88 0.30 -27.98
C SER A 419 24.92 -0.43 -28.94
N GLU A 420 24.61 -1.70 -28.68
CA GLU A 420 23.58 -2.44 -29.44
C GLU A 420 22.15 -1.93 -29.21
N LEU A 421 21.92 -1.14 -28.15
CA LEU A 421 20.60 -0.59 -27.85
C LEU A 421 20.15 0.47 -28.86
N VAL A 422 21.10 1.15 -29.52
CA VAL A 422 20.84 2.24 -30.48
C VAL A 422 20.65 1.71 -31.91
N ALA A 423 21.33 0.63 -32.30
CA ALA A 423 21.30 0.13 -33.68
C ALA A 423 19.91 -0.31 -34.17
N VAL A 424 19.04 -0.78 -33.28
CA VAL A 424 17.66 -1.18 -33.62
C VAL A 424 16.71 0.03 -33.72
N ILE A 425 17.12 1.21 -33.24
CA ILE A 425 16.29 2.44 -33.20
C ILE A 425 16.28 3.17 -34.55
N ALA A 426 17.34 3.06 -35.36
CA ALA A 426 17.55 3.90 -36.55
C ALA A 426 16.93 3.41 -37.88
N GLY A 427 16.30 2.22 -37.92
CA GLY A 427 15.44 1.82 -39.05
C GLY A 427 16.10 1.64 -40.42
N GLU A 428 17.41 1.38 -40.51
CA GLU A 428 18.09 1.18 -41.80
C GLU A 428 17.64 -0.11 -42.51
N ARG A 429 17.32 0.01 -43.81
CA ARG A 429 17.12 -1.13 -44.70
C ARG A 429 18.46 -1.78 -45.03
N LEU A 430 18.69 -3.00 -44.56
CA LEU A 430 19.73 -3.87 -45.12
C LEU A 430 19.32 -4.32 -46.54
N SER A 431 19.87 -3.65 -47.56
CA SER A 431 19.80 -4.10 -48.97
C SER A 431 20.97 -5.04 -49.31
N PRO A 432 20.77 -6.13 -50.08
CA PRO A 432 21.79 -7.13 -50.29
C PRO A 432 22.69 -6.84 -51.51
N SER A 433 24.01 -6.71 -51.32
CA SER A 433 25.02 -6.94 -52.38
C SER A 433 26.45 -7.02 -51.83
N ALA A 434 27.38 -7.42 -52.71
CA ALA A 434 28.84 -7.38 -52.59
C ALA A 434 29.52 -8.43 -51.69
N SER A 435 30.07 -9.43 -52.36
CA SER A 435 30.92 -10.49 -51.84
C SER A 435 32.43 -10.17 -51.94
N THR A 436 33.20 -10.66 -50.96
CA THR A 436 34.61 -11.10 -51.08
C THR A 436 35.76 -10.06 -51.03
N ILE A 437 36.90 -10.53 -50.48
CA ILE A 437 38.32 -10.08 -50.58
C ILE A 437 38.77 -8.88 -49.71
N CYS A 438 39.48 -9.14 -48.60
CA CYS A 438 40.94 -8.91 -48.48
C CYS A 438 41.54 -9.42 -47.15
N GLY A 439 42.88 -9.58 -47.13
CA GLY A 439 43.66 -10.28 -46.09
C GLY A 439 44.27 -9.42 -44.95
N PRO A 440 45.30 -9.93 -44.24
CA PRO A 440 45.58 -9.55 -42.84
C PRO A 440 46.82 -8.64 -42.60
N THR A 441 46.94 -8.20 -41.33
CA THR A 441 48.17 -7.69 -40.63
C THR A 441 48.74 -6.31 -41.05
N PRO A 442 49.62 -5.65 -40.24
CA PRO A 442 50.21 -6.04 -38.94
C PRO A 442 50.12 -5.02 -37.77
N ALA A 443 50.70 -5.46 -36.65
CA ALA A 443 50.91 -4.80 -35.36
C ALA A 443 51.57 -3.41 -35.35
N ASN A 444 51.47 -2.74 -34.19
CA ASN A 444 52.63 -2.03 -33.64
C ASN A 444 52.67 -2.10 -32.10
N SER A 445 53.89 -2.24 -31.56
CA SER A 445 54.19 -2.37 -30.14
C SER A 445 54.49 -1.01 -29.49
N ILE A 446 54.47 -0.94 -28.14
CA ILE A 446 55.57 -0.42 -27.30
C ILE A 446 55.23 -0.64 -25.80
N ARG A 447 56.18 -1.23 -25.08
CA ARG A 447 56.42 -1.18 -23.62
C ARG A 447 57.91 -0.77 -23.48
N PRO A 448 58.32 -0.06 -22.42
CA PRO A 448 58.73 -0.69 -21.15
C PRO A 448 58.25 0.13 -19.92
N ASP A 449 58.50 -0.14 -18.63
CA ASP A 449 59.54 -0.91 -17.89
C ASP A 449 59.00 -1.56 -16.59
N LEU A 450 59.84 -2.35 -15.89
CA LEU A 450 59.59 -3.03 -14.60
C LEU A 450 60.79 -2.76 -13.65
N PRO A 451 60.61 -2.72 -12.30
CA PRO A 451 60.93 -3.89 -11.44
C PRO A 451 60.06 -3.93 -10.13
N ALA A 452 60.14 -4.86 -9.16
CA ALA A 452 60.48 -6.28 -9.01
C ALA A 452 60.30 -6.64 -7.49
N LEU A 453 60.06 -7.92 -7.17
CA LEU A 453 59.65 -8.55 -5.89
C LEU A 453 60.42 -8.28 -4.56
N SER A 454 59.69 -8.46 -3.44
CA SER A 454 60.12 -9.19 -2.21
C SER A 454 58.88 -9.54 -1.32
N LEU A 455 58.41 -10.80 -1.20
CA LEU A 455 58.80 -11.91 -0.29
C LEU A 455 58.25 -11.89 1.17
N LEU A 456 57.17 -12.67 1.41
CA LEU A 456 56.88 -13.59 2.56
C LEU A 456 56.72 -13.04 4.02
N PRO A 457 56.19 -13.84 5.00
CA PRO A 457 55.45 -15.12 4.95
C PRO A 457 54.12 -15.18 5.77
N THR A 458 53.51 -16.36 5.76
CA THR A 458 52.34 -16.89 6.52
C THR A 458 52.64 -17.39 7.94
N THR A 459 51.63 -17.40 8.83
CA THR A 459 51.29 -18.39 9.91
C THR A 459 50.02 -17.88 10.62
N ASP A 460 49.00 -18.66 11.01
CA ASP A 460 48.67 -20.09 10.87
C ASP A 460 47.15 -20.25 10.66
#